data_AF-A0A9W9C6G5-F1
#
_entry.id   AF-A0A9W9C6G5-F1
#
_cell.length_a   1.000
_cell.length_b   1.000
_cell.length_c   1.000
_cell.angle_alpha   90.00
_cell.angle_beta   90.00
_cell.angle_gamma   90.00
#
_symmetry.space_group_name_H-M   'P 1'
#
loop_
_entity.id
_entity.type
_entity.pdbx_description
1 polymer ?
#
loop_
_entity_poly.entity_id
_entity_poly.type
_entity_poly.pdbx_seq_one_letter_code
_entity_poly.pdbx_strand_id
1 'polypeptide(L)'
;MSEFLADPGGSRWKDGQFNDKLHKRLGTSYDSYIATIDELRKTTDMFKQRLKLDPDGKQKFKDEANFRKYYKRLDFSLKKADYDDLMSCLRRANSSLNRMTTQTISLEGLQTSENPYRPPMPRFDVIKEHAQGVHYALESGWQCPCHADHGVHLRLEHRMDQIQNEESDEDESVQEPFHVVFRYDHHSLTSNNPIPPTKKPWNWEEVDVQVTIRSEPSPGNPKTLAAGAKGVRFAKQAKTAVQAALGPTRNMQPIQSLCATISTLQPPQREICLSLLVNEYAKKKHSILIYPSKSPPRDTESWSIRDLPSVLTDPRFSRRYRIRLAVTLASSVLQLHQTPWLADNWRNSDILFIERSGNTAYTDPFVLQNAVGENQARAASLPPLMKLIIRNQALYALGIVLIELWFGKPLSEYHKPEDGLSGTGDVQTDLITELATANRLVEELRDDAGGNYADAVRRCLSCDFDCRFKTLDDVAFLKAVFQGVVAQVKDTFDYMFRTRS
;
A
#
# COMPACT_ATOMS: atom_id res chain seq x y z
N MET A 1 37.96 8.09 6.84
CA MET A 1 36.67 8.59 7.41
C MET A 1 36.90 9.70 8.43
N SER A 2 37.78 9.50 9.42
CA SER A 2 38.18 10.51 10.42
C SER A 2 38.60 11.86 9.81
N GLU A 3 39.34 11.86 8.71
CA GLU A 3 39.80 13.08 8.05
C GLU A 3 38.68 13.87 7.33
N PHE A 4 37.62 13.21 6.86
CA PHE A 4 36.44 13.89 6.26
C PHE A 4 35.53 14.52 7.32
N LEU A 5 35.50 13.92 8.50
CA LEU A 5 34.75 14.42 9.66
C LEU A 5 35.48 15.57 10.37
N ALA A 6 36.82 15.64 10.25
CA ALA A 6 37.63 16.70 10.82
C ALA A 6 37.49 18.04 10.07
N ASP A 7 37.23 18.01 8.76
CA ASP A 7 37.03 19.21 7.92
C ASP A 7 35.87 19.00 6.90
N PRO A 8 34.60 19.12 7.34
CA PRO A 8 33.44 18.98 6.46
C PRO A 8 33.42 20.05 5.37
N GLY A 9 33.36 19.63 4.10
CA GLY A 9 33.41 20.54 2.94
C GLY A 9 34.80 21.10 2.62
N GLY A 10 35.85 20.55 3.24
CA GLY A 10 37.25 20.92 3.09
C GLY A 10 37.87 20.59 1.73
N SER A 11 39.18 20.81 1.61
CA SER A 11 39.93 20.60 0.35
C SER A 11 39.81 19.18 -0.20
N ARG A 12 39.73 18.17 0.69
CA ARG A 12 39.56 16.75 0.30
C ARG A 12 38.17 16.40 -0.20
N TRP A 13 37.13 17.15 0.18
CA TRP A 13 35.79 17.01 -0.39
C TRP A 13 35.74 17.53 -1.84
N LYS A 14 36.67 18.43 -2.19
CA LYS A 14 36.83 19.01 -3.52
C LYS A 14 37.88 18.30 -4.38
N ASP A 15 38.44 17.19 -3.89
CA ASP A 15 39.30 16.33 -4.70
C ASP A 15 38.52 15.82 -5.91
N GLY A 16 39.08 15.94 -7.12
CA GLY A 16 38.35 15.70 -8.37
C GLY A 16 37.73 14.30 -8.43
N GLN A 17 38.49 13.26 -8.07
CA GLN A 17 37.97 11.89 -8.10
C GLN A 17 36.87 11.63 -7.06
N PHE A 18 37.03 12.17 -5.85
CA PHE A 18 36.02 12.01 -4.80
C PHE A 18 34.75 12.80 -5.12
N ASN A 19 34.91 14.06 -5.52
CA ASN A 19 33.83 14.97 -5.87
C ASN A 19 33.00 14.42 -7.05
N ASP A 20 33.65 13.92 -8.10
CA ASP A 20 32.97 13.32 -9.25
C ASP A 20 32.19 12.06 -8.86
N LYS A 21 32.74 11.22 -7.99
CA LYS A 21 32.03 10.04 -7.46
C LYS A 21 30.84 10.44 -6.58
N LEU A 22 31.01 11.44 -5.73
CA LEU A 22 29.97 11.95 -4.85
C LEU A 22 28.83 12.61 -5.66
N HIS A 23 29.17 13.38 -6.68
CA HIS A 23 28.22 14.02 -7.59
C HIS A 23 27.49 13.00 -8.46
N LYS A 24 28.19 11.99 -9.00
CA LYS A 24 27.57 10.89 -9.76
C LYS A 24 26.59 10.10 -8.91
N ARG A 25 26.92 9.88 -7.64
CA ARG A 25 26.10 9.16 -6.68
C ARG A 25 24.86 9.98 -6.30
N LEU A 26 25.04 11.18 -5.75
CA LEU A 26 23.94 12.00 -5.23
C LEU A 26 23.05 12.63 -6.32
N GLY A 27 23.53 12.73 -7.57
CA GLY A 27 22.77 13.24 -8.70
C GLY A 27 22.19 14.63 -8.43
N THR A 28 20.87 14.79 -8.60
CA THR A 28 20.17 16.07 -8.38
C THR A 28 20.14 16.52 -6.92
N SER A 29 20.47 15.65 -5.96
CA SER A 29 20.52 15.99 -4.54
C SER A 29 21.89 16.51 -4.08
N TYR A 30 22.90 16.50 -4.95
CA TYR A 30 24.28 16.88 -4.63
C TYR A 30 24.39 18.28 -4.02
N ASP A 31 23.81 19.30 -4.66
CA ASP A 31 23.90 20.69 -4.17
C ASP A 31 23.22 20.85 -2.80
N SER A 32 22.08 20.17 -2.62
CA SER A 32 21.37 20.15 -1.34
C SER A 32 22.17 19.44 -0.25
N TYR A 33 22.91 18.38 -0.61
CA TYR A 33 23.79 17.64 0.29
C TYR A 33 24.94 18.51 0.79
N ILE A 34 25.64 19.19 -0.12
CA ILE A 34 26.73 20.10 0.23
C ILE A 34 26.22 21.29 1.05
N ALA A 35 25.08 21.87 0.67
CA ALA A 35 24.45 22.94 1.45
C ALA A 35 24.10 22.50 2.88
N THR A 36 23.64 21.26 3.06
CA THR A 36 23.33 20.70 4.39
C THR A 36 24.59 20.45 5.22
N ILE A 37 25.71 20.03 4.59
CA ILE A 37 27.02 19.94 5.26
C ILE A 37 27.48 21.32 5.73
N ASP A 38 27.31 22.35 4.90
CA ASP A 38 27.64 23.72 5.27
C ASP A 38 26.78 24.25 6.42
N GLU A 39 25.48 23.91 6.45
CA GLU A 39 24.59 24.22 7.57
C GLU A 39 25.05 23.52 8.85
N LEU A 40 25.40 22.23 8.77
CA LEU A 40 25.91 21.46 9.91
C LEU A 40 27.19 22.09 10.49
N ARG A 41 28.10 22.52 9.61
CA ARG A 41 29.34 23.20 10.00
C ARG A 41 29.06 24.52 10.72
N LYS A 42 28.21 25.38 10.14
CA LYS A 42 27.82 26.66 10.75
C LYS A 42 27.17 26.46 12.12
N THR A 43 26.26 25.51 12.25
CA THR A 43 25.59 25.17 13.52
C THR A 43 26.58 24.66 14.56
N THR A 44 27.57 23.86 14.16
CA THR A 44 28.64 23.39 15.04
C THR A 44 29.52 24.55 15.53
N ASP A 45 29.85 25.50 14.66
CA ASP A 45 30.62 26.69 15.04
C ASP A 45 29.82 27.59 15.99
N MET A 46 28.51 27.76 15.77
CA MET A 46 27.63 28.46 16.72
C MET A 46 27.58 27.76 18.08
N PHE A 47 27.57 26.42 18.11
CA PHE A 47 27.68 25.64 19.34
C PHE A 47 29.00 25.92 20.08
N LYS A 48 30.14 25.88 19.37
CA LYS A 48 31.46 26.20 19.95
C LYS A 48 31.51 27.63 20.50
N GLN A 49 30.93 28.59 19.79
CA GLN A 49 30.88 30.00 20.24
C GLN A 49 30.02 30.17 21.50
N ARG A 50 28.82 29.60 21.55
CA ARG A 50 27.94 29.65 22.73
C ARG A 50 28.59 28.99 23.95
N LEU A 51 29.30 27.88 23.73
CA LEU A 51 30.07 27.17 24.77
C LEU A 51 31.44 27.80 25.07
N LYS A 52 31.83 28.85 24.34
CA LYS A 52 33.13 29.54 24.43
C LYS A 52 34.32 28.59 24.32
N LEU A 53 34.24 27.61 23.43
CA LEU A 53 35.32 26.69 23.10
C LEU A 53 36.26 27.30 22.05
N ASP A 54 37.50 26.84 22.01
CA ASP A 54 38.43 27.16 20.93
C ASP A 54 38.04 26.46 19.61
N PRO A 55 38.64 26.86 18.46
CA PRO A 55 38.35 26.23 17.16
C PRO A 55 38.47 24.70 17.16
N ASP A 56 39.40 24.17 17.97
CA ASP A 56 39.63 22.72 18.18
C ASP A 56 38.65 22.06 19.17
N GLY A 57 37.62 22.78 19.63
CA GLY A 57 36.65 22.27 20.61
C GLY A 57 37.20 22.13 22.03
N LYS A 58 38.38 22.68 22.31
CA LYS A 58 39.02 22.64 23.63
C LYS A 58 38.62 23.84 24.48
N GLN A 59 38.71 23.67 25.79
CA GLN A 59 38.47 24.72 26.77
C GLN A 59 39.57 25.79 26.63
N LYS A 60 39.19 27.06 26.53
CA LYS A 60 40.16 28.17 26.35
C LYS A 60 41.02 28.47 27.58
N PHE A 61 40.69 27.89 28.74
CA PHE A 61 41.22 28.34 30.02
C PHE A 61 42.21 27.34 30.61
N LYS A 62 43.40 27.83 30.99
CA LYS A 62 44.42 27.07 31.72
C LYS A 62 44.54 27.50 33.19
N ASP A 63 43.68 28.40 33.66
CA ASP A 63 43.83 29.11 34.93
C ASP A 63 42.58 28.95 35.83
N GLU A 64 42.78 28.47 37.06
CA GLU A 64 41.75 27.91 37.95
C GLU A 64 40.77 28.97 38.49
N ALA A 65 41.24 30.20 38.70
CA ALA A 65 40.42 31.32 39.15
C ALA A 65 39.45 31.83 38.07
N ASN A 66 39.87 31.82 36.81
CA ASN A 66 39.03 32.19 35.68
C ASN A 66 37.99 31.09 35.38
N PHE A 67 38.37 29.81 35.54
CA PHE A 67 37.44 28.69 35.39
C PHE A 67 36.23 28.82 36.31
N ARG A 68 36.41 29.13 37.61
CA ARG A 68 35.30 29.21 38.58
C ARG A 68 34.32 30.37 38.30
N LYS A 69 34.83 31.50 37.79
CA LYS A 69 34.02 32.69 37.41
C LYS A 69 33.18 32.42 36.16
N TYR A 70 33.73 31.69 35.18
CA TYR A 70 33.01 31.34 33.96
C TYR A 70 32.18 30.07 34.08
N TYR A 71 32.52 29.13 34.98
CA TYR A 71 31.73 27.93 35.27
C TYR A 71 30.33 28.32 35.78
N LYS A 72 30.22 29.30 36.69
CA LYS A 72 28.92 29.86 37.11
C LYS A 72 28.13 30.51 35.97
N ARG A 73 28.81 30.99 34.93
CA ARG A 73 28.19 31.62 33.75
C ARG A 73 27.82 30.57 32.68
N LEU A 74 28.61 29.50 32.55
CA LEU A 74 28.32 28.31 31.75
C LEU A 74 27.14 27.56 32.37
N ASP A 75 27.09 27.35 33.68
CA ASP A 75 25.96 26.79 34.42
C ASP A 75 24.66 27.58 34.17
N PHE A 76 24.76 28.92 34.13
CA PHE A 76 23.63 29.77 33.79
C PHE A 76 23.25 29.76 32.31
N SER A 77 24.20 29.47 31.40
CA SER A 77 24.01 29.43 29.95
C SER A 77 23.72 28.02 29.42
N LEU A 78 23.87 26.97 30.24
CA LEU A 78 23.58 25.56 29.95
C LEU A 78 22.12 25.21 30.28
N LYS A 79 21.21 26.17 30.13
CA LYS A 79 19.78 25.87 30.12
C LYS A 79 19.47 25.22 28.79
N LYS A 80 18.85 24.03 28.83
CA LYS A 80 18.46 23.23 27.66
C LYS A 80 17.80 24.07 26.54
N ALA A 81 16.92 25.00 26.93
CA ALA A 81 16.22 25.93 26.04
C ALA A 81 17.14 26.80 25.16
N ASP A 82 18.33 27.18 25.66
CA ASP A 82 19.27 28.05 24.94
C ASP A 82 20.05 27.32 23.83
N TYR A 83 19.93 26.00 23.73
CA TYR A 83 20.55 25.18 22.68
C TYR A 83 19.55 24.32 21.91
N ASP A 84 18.27 24.35 22.28
CA ASP A 84 17.24 23.54 21.63
C ASP A 84 17.11 23.89 20.14
N ASP A 85 17.32 25.15 19.75
CA ASP A 85 17.37 25.60 18.36
C ASP A 85 18.54 24.97 17.57
N LEU A 86 19.75 25.02 18.13
CA LEU A 86 20.95 24.48 17.52
C LEU A 86 20.92 22.94 17.49
N MET A 87 20.42 22.30 18.55
CA MET A 87 20.25 20.85 18.62
C MET A 87 19.21 20.38 17.60
N SER A 88 18.11 21.14 17.45
CA SER A 88 17.08 20.85 16.44
C SER A 88 17.60 21.06 15.02
N CYS A 89 18.43 22.08 14.78
CA CYS A 89 19.11 22.27 13.49
C CYS A 89 20.10 21.12 13.21
N LEU A 90 20.91 20.72 14.19
CA LEU A 90 21.85 19.60 14.05
C LEU A 90 21.14 18.27 13.75
N ARG A 91 20.05 17.98 14.47
CA ARG A 91 19.21 16.81 14.21
C ARG A 91 18.62 16.84 12.81
N ARG A 92 18.03 17.98 12.39
CA ARG A 92 17.47 18.13 11.03
C ARG A 92 18.51 17.97 9.93
N ALA A 93 19.70 18.54 10.10
CA ALA A 93 20.80 18.41 9.14
C ALA A 93 21.30 16.95 9.06
N ASN A 94 21.49 16.28 10.20
CA ASN A 94 21.87 14.87 10.24
C ASN A 94 20.79 13.96 9.63
N SER A 95 19.52 14.17 9.95
CA SER A 95 18.41 13.42 9.35
C SER A 95 18.34 13.68 7.84
N SER A 96 18.60 14.91 7.38
CA SER A 96 18.62 15.24 5.94
C SER A 96 19.80 14.60 5.21
N LEU A 97 21.00 14.63 5.79
CA LEU A 97 22.19 13.96 5.23
C LEU A 97 22.03 12.44 5.23
N ASN A 98 21.53 11.86 6.32
CA ASN A 98 21.25 10.43 6.42
C ASN A 98 20.19 10.02 5.39
N ARG A 99 19.13 10.82 5.25
CA ARG A 99 18.09 10.64 4.24
C ARG A 99 18.70 10.63 2.85
N MET A 100 19.42 11.69 2.44
CA MET A 100 20.04 11.78 1.11
C MET A 100 21.05 10.65 0.86
N THR A 101 21.86 10.28 1.85
CA THR A 101 22.86 9.22 1.70
C THR A 101 22.22 7.83 1.60
N THR A 102 21.26 7.53 2.47
CA THR A 102 20.55 6.24 2.49
C THR A 102 19.65 6.09 1.29
N GLN A 103 18.98 7.17 0.87
CA GLN A 103 18.23 7.27 -0.38
C GLN A 103 19.06 6.74 -1.53
N THR A 104 20.23 7.32 -1.75
CA THR A 104 21.08 6.95 -2.87
C THR A 104 21.61 5.52 -2.78
N ILE A 105 21.93 5.00 -1.58
CA ILE A 105 22.36 3.59 -1.43
C ILE A 105 21.24 2.64 -1.83
N SER A 106 20.05 2.85 -1.26
CA SER A 106 18.91 1.98 -1.51
C SER A 106 18.41 2.14 -2.94
N LEU A 107 18.66 3.27 -3.61
CA LEU A 107 18.35 3.53 -5.01
C LEU A 107 19.40 3.01 -5.99
N GLU A 108 20.70 3.06 -5.69
CA GLU A 108 21.74 2.38 -6.49
C GLU A 108 21.39 0.89 -6.61
N GLY A 109 20.92 0.28 -5.51
CA GLY A 109 20.37 -1.06 -5.51
C GLY A 109 19.20 -1.25 -6.48
N LEU A 110 18.32 -0.24 -6.64
CA LEU A 110 17.13 -0.27 -7.52
C LEU A 110 17.42 0.11 -8.99
N GLN A 111 18.36 1.05 -9.22
CA GLN A 111 18.70 1.66 -10.51
C GLN A 111 19.79 0.91 -11.28
N THR A 112 20.42 -0.11 -10.68
CA THR A 112 21.20 -1.06 -11.47
C THR A 112 20.21 -1.85 -12.33
N SER A 113 19.86 -1.27 -13.47
CA SER A 113 19.09 -1.92 -14.53
C SER A 113 19.79 -3.22 -14.86
N GLU A 114 19.01 -4.30 -14.97
CA GLU A 114 19.50 -5.65 -15.29
C GLU A 114 20.16 -6.41 -14.12
N ASN A 115 19.55 -6.41 -12.94
CA ASN A 115 19.75 -7.55 -12.04
C ASN A 115 18.76 -8.67 -12.43
N PRO A 116 19.21 -9.77 -13.08
CA PRO A 116 18.34 -10.87 -13.52
C PRO A 116 17.67 -11.64 -12.36
N TYR A 117 18.02 -11.35 -11.11
CA TYR A 117 17.43 -11.99 -9.93
C TYR A 117 16.23 -11.24 -9.33
N ARG A 118 15.80 -10.11 -9.91
CA ARG A 118 14.64 -9.36 -9.38
C ARG A 118 13.33 -9.94 -9.91
N PRO A 119 12.31 -10.09 -9.03
CA PRO A 119 11.03 -10.65 -9.46
C PRO A 119 10.40 -9.75 -10.53
N PRO A 120 9.90 -10.33 -11.64
CA PRO A 120 9.17 -9.59 -12.65
C PRO A 120 7.91 -8.98 -12.02
N MET A 121 7.55 -7.78 -12.46
CA MET A 121 6.39 -7.06 -11.93
C MET A 121 5.10 -7.74 -12.43
N PRO A 122 4.12 -8.01 -11.54
CA PRO A 122 2.82 -8.51 -11.95
C PRO A 122 2.08 -7.52 -12.87
N ARG A 123 1.09 -8.03 -13.61
CA ARG A 123 0.16 -7.23 -14.44
C ARG A 123 -0.87 -6.46 -13.58
N PHE A 124 -0.39 -5.53 -12.75
CA PHE A 124 -1.23 -4.70 -11.89
C PHE A 124 -2.27 -3.88 -12.67
N ASP A 125 -1.95 -3.47 -13.90
CA ASP A 125 -2.87 -2.81 -14.83
C ASP A 125 -4.09 -3.67 -15.13
N VAL A 126 -3.88 -4.95 -15.45
CA VAL A 126 -4.94 -5.91 -15.76
C VAL A 126 -5.75 -6.27 -14.52
N ILE A 127 -5.08 -6.49 -13.39
CA ILE A 127 -5.76 -6.76 -12.11
C ILE A 127 -6.65 -5.57 -11.73
N LYS A 128 -6.16 -4.33 -11.90
CA LYS A 128 -6.92 -3.10 -11.65
C LYS A 128 -8.16 -3.00 -12.56
N GLU A 129 -8.00 -3.20 -13.88
CA GLU A 129 -9.12 -3.19 -14.85
C GLU A 129 -10.18 -4.24 -14.47
N HIS A 130 -9.76 -5.45 -14.11
CA HIS A 130 -10.69 -6.49 -13.70
C HIS A 130 -11.36 -6.19 -12.36
N ALA A 131 -10.63 -5.70 -11.36
CA ALA A 131 -11.23 -5.30 -10.08
C ALA A 131 -12.29 -4.22 -10.28
N GLN A 132 -12.04 -3.22 -11.13
CA GLN A 132 -13.04 -2.24 -11.54
C GLN A 132 -14.24 -2.90 -12.21
N GLY A 133 -14.00 -3.79 -13.18
CA GLY A 133 -15.06 -4.56 -13.84
C GLY A 133 -15.93 -5.35 -12.86
N VAL A 134 -15.33 -6.01 -11.85
CA VAL A 134 -16.06 -6.71 -10.78
C VAL A 134 -16.94 -5.73 -10.00
N HIS A 135 -16.41 -4.56 -9.62
CA HIS A 135 -17.20 -3.56 -8.88
C HIS A 135 -18.44 -3.14 -9.66
N TYR A 136 -18.26 -2.65 -10.90
CA TYR A 136 -19.38 -2.17 -11.72
C TYR A 136 -20.40 -3.27 -12.01
N ALA A 137 -19.91 -4.51 -12.22
CA ALA A 137 -20.78 -5.65 -12.40
C ALA A 137 -21.65 -5.90 -11.19
N LEU A 138 -21.03 -6.00 -10.00
CA LEU A 138 -21.75 -6.29 -8.77
C LEU A 138 -22.72 -5.16 -8.43
N GLU A 139 -22.31 -3.90 -8.56
CA GLU A 139 -23.17 -2.71 -8.38
C GLU A 139 -24.45 -2.81 -9.24
N SER A 140 -24.32 -3.23 -10.51
CA SER A 140 -25.48 -3.44 -11.39
C SER A 140 -26.37 -4.63 -10.97
N GLY A 141 -25.78 -5.65 -10.32
CA GLY A 141 -26.49 -6.85 -9.86
C GLY A 141 -27.29 -6.66 -8.57
N TRP A 142 -27.09 -5.56 -7.84
CA TRP A 142 -27.75 -5.28 -6.55
C TRP A 142 -29.02 -4.43 -6.65
N GLN A 143 -29.62 -4.31 -7.84
CA GLN A 143 -30.87 -3.57 -8.08
C GLN A 143 -32.13 -4.30 -7.56
N CYS A 144 -32.12 -4.77 -6.31
CA CYS A 144 -33.30 -5.37 -5.67
C CYS A 144 -34.23 -4.27 -5.09
N PRO A 145 -35.55 -4.53 -4.96
CA PRO A 145 -36.47 -3.67 -4.21
C PRO A 145 -36.40 -3.89 -2.69
N CYS A 146 -35.41 -4.63 -2.20
CA CYS A 146 -35.41 -5.17 -0.84
C CYS A 146 -35.03 -4.17 0.26
N HIS A 147 -34.63 -2.94 -0.11
CA HIS A 147 -34.18 -1.86 0.80
C HIS A 147 -33.13 -2.28 1.85
N ALA A 148 -32.51 -3.44 1.65
CA ALA A 148 -31.43 -3.97 2.47
C ALA A 148 -30.10 -3.40 2.00
N ASP A 149 -29.17 -3.27 2.94
CA ASP A 149 -27.78 -2.99 2.62
C ASP A 149 -27.07 -4.30 2.27
N HIS A 150 -26.41 -4.31 1.13
CA HIS A 150 -25.63 -5.47 0.67
C HIS A 150 -24.16 -5.10 0.77
N GLY A 151 -23.51 -5.69 1.79
CA GLY A 151 -22.08 -5.58 1.95
C GLY A 151 -21.37 -6.50 0.95
N VAL A 152 -20.43 -5.95 0.21
CA VAL A 152 -19.57 -6.69 -0.71
C VAL A 152 -18.14 -6.64 -0.18
N HIS A 153 -17.66 -7.77 0.34
CA HIS A 153 -16.31 -7.91 0.89
C HIS A 153 -15.39 -8.53 -0.16
N LEU A 154 -14.45 -7.74 -0.69
CA LEU A 154 -13.42 -8.24 -1.62
C LEU A 154 -12.20 -8.70 -0.83
N ARG A 155 -11.76 -9.94 -1.02
CA ARG A 155 -10.54 -10.45 -0.39
C ARG A 155 -9.31 -9.78 -0.99
N LEU A 156 -8.42 -9.29 -0.12
CA LEU A 156 -7.12 -8.76 -0.52
C LEU A 156 -6.11 -9.92 -0.64
N GLU A 157 -5.40 -9.97 -1.77
CA GLU A 157 -4.46 -11.04 -2.10
C GLU A 157 -3.19 -10.46 -2.72
N HIS A 158 -2.04 -11.13 -2.54
CA HIS A 158 -0.79 -10.58 -3.06
C HIS A 158 -0.66 -10.68 -4.59
N ARG A 159 -1.26 -11.69 -5.24
CA ARG A 159 -1.31 -11.90 -6.71
C ARG A 159 0.03 -11.69 -7.46
N MET A 160 1.14 -11.89 -6.77
CA MET A 160 2.49 -11.61 -7.29
C MET A 160 2.97 -12.62 -8.34
N ASP A 161 2.29 -13.76 -8.45
CA ASP A 161 2.67 -14.86 -9.36
C ASP A 161 2.04 -14.69 -10.77
N GLN A 162 1.23 -13.66 -10.99
CA GLN A 162 0.64 -13.29 -12.30
C GLN A 162 1.65 -12.55 -13.19
N ILE A 163 2.75 -13.24 -13.53
CA ILE A 163 3.91 -12.73 -14.24
C ILE A 163 3.66 -12.68 -15.76
N GLN A 164 4.26 -11.69 -16.45
CA GLN A 164 4.33 -11.62 -17.91
C GLN A 164 5.01 -12.87 -18.50
N ASN A 165 4.24 -13.80 -19.06
CA ASN A 165 4.76 -14.75 -20.03
C ASN A 165 4.69 -14.08 -21.41
N GLU A 166 5.82 -13.64 -21.95
CA GLU A 166 5.90 -13.12 -23.33
C GLU A 166 5.62 -14.21 -24.39
N GLU A 167 5.56 -15.49 -23.99
CA GLU A 167 5.41 -16.65 -24.88
C GLU A 167 4.00 -17.27 -24.92
N SER A 168 3.05 -16.83 -24.08
CA SER A 168 1.67 -17.35 -24.13
C SER A 168 0.78 -16.41 -24.93
N ASP A 169 0.21 -16.91 -26.05
CA ASP A 169 -0.76 -16.22 -26.90
C ASP A 169 -1.80 -15.44 -26.04
N GLU A 170 -2.10 -14.19 -26.42
CA GLU A 170 -2.87 -13.17 -25.68
C GLU A 170 -4.31 -13.56 -25.25
N ASP A 171 -4.81 -14.75 -25.57
CA ASP A 171 -6.23 -15.09 -25.44
C ASP A 171 -6.62 -16.01 -24.26
N GLU A 172 -5.70 -16.68 -23.54
CA GLU A 172 -6.08 -17.60 -22.45
C GLU A 172 -5.08 -17.70 -21.27
N SER A 173 -4.59 -16.58 -20.72
CA SER A 173 -4.10 -16.63 -19.33
C SER A 173 -5.32 -16.81 -18.43
N VAL A 174 -5.53 -18.00 -17.86
CA VAL A 174 -6.59 -18.24 -16.86
C VAL A 174 -6.30 -17.36 -15.65
N GLN A 175 -6.91 -16.18 -15.62
CA GLN A 175 -6.68 -15.21 -14.58
C GLN A 175 -7.39 -15.67 -13.30
N GLU A 176 -6.67 -15.62 -12.17
CA GLU A 176 -7.20 -16.08 -10.89
C GLU A 176 -8.46 -15.27 -10.53
N PRO A 177 -9.54 -15.94 -10.11
CA PRO A 177 -10.77 -15.27 -9.74
C PRO A 177 -10.59 -14.40 -8.49
N PHE A 178 -11.45 -13.40 -8.33
CA PHE A 178 -11.56 -12.60 -7.11
C PHE A 178 -12.47 -13.30 -6.11
N HIS A 179 -11.95 -13.57 -4.92
CA HIS A 179 -12.78 -14.11 -3.85
C HIS A 179 -13.60 -12.99 -3.20
N VAL A 180 -14.92 -13.16 -3.17
CA VAL A 180 -15.86 -12.16 -2.69
C VAL A 180 -16.83 -12.79 -1.70
N VAL A 181 -17.07 -12.12 -0.58
CA VAL A 181 -18.07 -12.50 0.40
C VAL A 181 -19.17 -11.46 0.42
N PHE A 182 -20.40 -11.89 0.15
CA PHE A 182 -21.59 -11.04 0.25
C PHE A 182 -22.18 -11.14 1.64
N ARG A 183 -22.67 -10.01 2.15
CA ARG A 183 -23.40 -9.91 3.41
C ARG A 183 -24.74 -9.22 3.17
N TYR A 184 -25.79 -9.77 3.74
CA TYR A 184 -27.11 -9.15 3.76
C TYR A 184 -27.36 -8.48 5.12
N ASP A 185 -27.58 -7.17 5.12
CA ASP A 185 -27.97 -6.45 6.32
C ASP A 185 -29.19 -5.56 6.10
N HIS A 186 -29.96 -5.33 7.17
CA HIS A 186 -31.05 -4.37 7.12
C HIS A 186 -30.58 -3.08 7.76
N HIS A 187 -30.76 -1.96 7.07
CA HIS A 187 -30.59 -0.65 7.68
C HIS A 187 -31.59 -0.55 8.84
N SER A 188 -31.11 -0.66 10.08
CA SER A 188 -31.86 -0.19 11.24
C SER A 188 -31.79 1.33 11.20
N LEU A 189 -32.55 1.94 10.29
CA LEU A 189 -32.87 3.35 10.45
C LEU A 189 -33.59 3.41 11.79
N THR A 190 -33.02 4.20 12.71
CA THR A 190 -33.61 4.63 13.97
C THR A 190 -34.88 5.46 13.70
N SER A 191 -35.87 4.83 13.09
CA SER A 191 -37.25 5.28 13.03
C SER A 191 -37.94 4.64 14.21
N ASN A 192 -38.64 5.44 15.01
CA ASN A 192 -39.37 5.05 16.21
C ASN A 192 -40.55 4.07 15.97
N ASN A 193 -40.55 3.33 14.85
CA ASN A 193 -41.51 2.29 14.53
C ASN A 193 -40.76 0.99 14.20
N PRO A 194 -40.78 -0.02 15.09
CA PRO A 194 -40.27 -1.35 14.77
C PRO A 194 -41.16 -1.97 13.68
N ILE A 195 -40.69 -1.92 12.43
CA ILE A 195 -41.21 -2.78 11.37
C ILE A 195 -40.97 -4.22 11.84
N PRO A 196 -41.96 -5.12 11.82
CA PRO A 196 -41.77 -6.50 12.24
C PRO A 196 -40.59 -7.11 11.48
N PRO A 197 -39.72 -7.91 12.12
CA PRO A 197 -38.52 -8.44 11.49
C PRO A 197 -38.94 -9.32 10.30
N THR A 198 -38.81 -8.78 9.10
CA THR A 198 -38.85 -9.58 7.88
C THR A 198 -37.70 -10.58 7.97
N LYS A 199 -38.01 -11.88 7.88
CA LYS A 199 -37.03 -12.96 7.95
C LYS A 199 -35.90 -12.66 6.95
N LYS A 200 -34.65 -12.54 7.42
CA LYS A 200 -33.49 -12.35 6.55
C LYS A 200 -33.44 -13.52 5.55
N PRO A 201 -33.44 -13.25 4.22
CA PRO A 201 -33.49 -14.32 3.22
C PRO A 201 -32.19 -15.13 3.17
N TRP A 202 -31.07 -14.49 3.51
CA TRP A 202 -29.74 -15.07 3.68
C TRP A 202 -28.92 -14.13 4.57
N ASN A 203 -27.73 -14.55 5.03
CA ASN A 203 -26.85 -13.71 5.85
C ASN A 203 -25.49 -13.48 5.18
N TRP A 204 -24.83 -14.58 4.79
CA TRP A 204 -23.51 -14.57 4.16
C TRP A 204 -23.47 -15.54 3.00
N GLU A 205 -22.81 -15.16 1.91
CA GLU A 205 -22.55 -16.04 0.75
C GLU A 205 -21.14 -15.80 0.22
N GLU A 206 -20.40 -16.88 -0.06
CA GLU A 206 -19.02 -16.80 -0.56
C GLU A 206 -18.98 -17.25 -2.01
N VAL A 207 -18.33 -16.44 -2.85
CA VAL A 207 -18.25 -16.68 -4.28
C VAL A 207 -16.86 -16.34 -4.81
N ASP A 208 -16.47 -17.01 -5.89
CA ASP A 208 -15.34 -16.62 -6.71
C ASP A 208 -15.85 -15.93 -7.98
N VAL A 209 -15.31 -14.75 -8.29
CA VAL A 209 -15.75 -13.92 -9.41
C VAL A 209 -14.64 -13.81 -10.44
N GLN A 210 -14.91 -14.25 -11.66
CA GLN A 210 -14.01 -14.11 -12.80
C GLN A 210 -14.56 -13.11 -13.80
N VAL A 211 -13.72 -12.19 -14.26
CA VAL A 211 -14.10 -11.20 -15.29
C VAL A 211 -13.82 -11.77 -16.67
N THR A 212 -14.75 -11.52 -17.59
CA THR A 212 -14.60 -11.79 -19.02
C THR A 212 -14.87 -10.49 -19.77
N ILE A 213 -13.88 -10.03 -20.52
CA ILE A 213 -13.98 -8.80 -21.31
C ILE A 213 -14.29 -9.20 -22.76
N ARG A 214 -15.44 -8.77 -23.28
CA ARG A 214 -15.76 -8.90 -24.70
C ARG A 214 -15.42 -7.61 -25.42
N SER A 215 -14.38 -7.65 -26.24
CA SER A 215 -14.10 -6.61 -27.23
C SER A 215 -15.04 -6.81 -28.42
N GLU A 216 -15.84 -5.80 -28.79
CA GLU A 216 -16.51 -5.87 -30.09
C GLU A 216 -15.44 -5.88 -31.19
N PRO A 217 -15.50 -6.79 -32.18
CA PRO A 217 -14.63 -6.68 -33.33
C PRO A 217 -14.94 -5.35 -33.99
N SER A 218 -13.91 -4.49 -34.11
CA SER A 218 -13.98 -3.29 -34.93
C SER A 218 -14.67 -3.63 -36.26
N PRO A 219 -15.63 -2.81 -36.76
CA PRO A 219 -16.16 -2.99 -38.10
C PRO A 219 -14.99 -2.85 -39.08
N GLY A 220 -14.41 -4.00 -39.42
CA GLY A 220 -13.30 -4.07 -40.34
C GLY A 220 -13.77 -3.47 -41.66
N ASN A 221 -13.13 -2.39 -42.08
CA ASN A 221 -13.22 -1.93 -43.46
C ASN A 221 -13.09 -3.16 -44.36
N PRO A 222 -14.03 -3.41 -45.29
CA PRO A 222 -13.92 -4.55 -46.19
C PRO A 222 -12.64 -4.37 -47.00
N LYS A 223 -11.58 -5.07 -46.59
CA LYS A 223 -10.36 -5.19 -47.38
C LYS A 223 -10.78 -5.92 -48.64
N THR A 224 -10.84 -5.18 -49.73
CA THR A 224 -11.01 -5.68 -51.08
C THR A 224 -10.02 -6.83 -51.28
N LEU A 225 -10.55 -8.03 -51.47
CA LEU A 225 -9.76 -9.23 -51.77
C LEU A 225 -9.07 -9.02 -53.12
N ALA A 226 -7.81 -8.57 -53.08
CA ALA A 226 -6.91 -8.75 -54.21
C ALA A 226 -6.59 -10.24 -54.30
N ALA A 227 -7.04 -10.87 -55.38
CA ALA A 227 -6.80 -12.27 -55.68
C ALA A 227 -5.29 -12.52 -55.83
N GLY A 228 -4.71 -13.32 -54.94
CA GLY A 228 -3.31 -13.71 -55.07
C GLY A 228 -2.71 -14.33 -53.81
N ALA A 229 -3.09 -15.59 -53.52
CA ALA A 229 -2.27 -16.66 -52.92
C ALA A 229 -3.18 -17.63 -52.16
N LYS A 230 -3.23 -18.90 -52.61
CA LYS A 230 -3.88 -20.00 -51.88
C LYS A 230 -2.99 -20.35 -50.66
N GLY A 231 -3.17 -19.62 -49.57
CA GLY A 231 -2.58 -19.93 -48.26
C GLY A 231 -3.68 -20.43 -47.33
N VAL A 232 -3.71 -21.73 -47.06
CA VAL A 232 -4.73 -22.36 -46.23
C VAL A 232 -4.32 -22.27 -44.75
N ARG A 233 -4.97 -21.38 -43.97
CA ARG A 233 -4.78 -21.25 -42.51
C ARG A 233 -5.81 -22.07 -41.72
N PHE A 234 -5.86 -23.40 -41.87
CA PHE A 234 -6.81 -24.22 -41.09
C PHE A 234 -6.31 -24.61 -39.69
N ALA A 235 -5.00 -24.65 -39.44
CA ALA A 235 -4.49 -25.26 -38.21
C ALA A 235 -4.71 -24.42 -36.93
N LYS A 236 -4.60 -23.08 -36.99
CA LYS A 236 -4.68 -22.21 -35.80
C LYS A 236 -6.13 -22.02 -35.35
N GLN A 237 -7.05 -21.73 -36.28
CA GLN A 237 -8.48 -21.61 -35.99
C GLN A 237 -9.14 -22.95 -35.61
N ALA A 238 -8.70 -24.07 -36.20
CA ALA A 238 -9.19 -25.39 -35.80
C ALA A 238 -8.72 -25.76 -34.39
N LYS A 239 -7.49 -25.43 -33.98
CA LYS A 239 -7.03 -25.63 -32.60
C LYS A 239 -7.86 -24.84 -31.60
N THR A 240 -8.10 -23.55 -31.85
CA THR A 240 -8.93 -22.72 -30.96
C THR A 240 -10.39 -23.20 -30.91
N ALA A 241 -10.97 -23.61 -32.04
CA ALA A 241 -12.33 -24.15 -32.09
C ALA A 241 -12.45 -25.52 -31.41
N VAL A 242 -11.44 -26.38 -31.55
CA VAL A 242 -11.37 -27.69 -30.87
C VAL A 242 -11.14 -27.51 -29.37
N GLN A 243 -10.33 -26.57 -28.94
CA GLN A 243 -10.07 -26.26 -27.53
C GLN A 243 -11.29 -25.61 -26.85
N ALA A 244 -12.01 -24.72 -27.56
CA ALA A 244 -13.30 -24.19 -27.11
C ALA A 244 -14.41 -25.25 -27.07
N ALA A 245 -14.37 -26.26 -27.95
CA ALA A 245 -15.30 -27.39 -27.93
C ALA A 245 -14.94 -28.49 -26.91
N LEU A 246 -13.67 -28.59 -26.51
CA LEU A 246 -13.15 -29.52 -25.49
C LEU A 246 -13.15 -28.92 -24.07
N GLY A 247 -13.33 -27.61 -23.93
CA GLY A 247 -13.59 -26.99 -22.64
C GLY A 247 -14.88 -27.56 -22.03
N PRO A 248 -14.96 -27.77 -20.70
CA PRO A 248 -16.19 -28.22 -20.07
C PRO A 248 -17.30 -27.25 -20.50
N THR A 249 -18.36 -27.78 -21.12
CA THR A 249 -19.55 -27.00 -21.48
C THR A 249 -20.04 -26.33 -20.21
N ARG A 250 -19.71 -25.05 -20.05
CA ARG A 250 -20.05 -24.30 -18.84
C ARG A 250 -21.57 -24.14 -18.86
N ASN A 251 -22.27 -24.84 -17.98
CA ASN A 251 -23.67 -24.54 -17.71
C ASN A 251 -23.72 -23.13 -17.13
N MET A 252 -23.97 -22.14 -17.99
CA MET A 252 -24.05 -20.73 -17.65
C MET A 252 -25.51 -20.34 -17.49
N GLN A 253 -25.84 -19.73 -16.36
CA GLN A 253 -27.17 -19.20 -16.11
C GLN A 253 -27.11 -17.67 -16.00
N PRO A 254 -27.73 -16.92 -16.93
CA PRO A 254 -27.86 -15.48 -16.83
C PRO A 254 -28.68 -15.07 -15.61
N ILE A 255 -28.18 -14.09 -14.86
CA ILE A 255 -28.88 -13.52 -13.70
C ILE A 255 -29.05 -12.01 -13.86
N GLN A 256 -30.11 -11.47 -13.27
CA GLN A 256 -30.40 -10.02 -13.26
C GLN A 256 -30.31 -9.40 -11.87
N SER A 257 -30.58 -10.19 -10.81
CA SER A 257 -30.52 -9.75 -9.42
C SER A 257 -29.73 -10.75 -8.57
N LEU A 258 -28.64 -10.29 -7.98
CA LEU A 258 -27.80 -11.09 -7.08
C LEU A 258 -28.58 -11.49 -5.83
N CYS A 259 -29.25 -10.54 -5.18
CA CYS A 259 -30.01 -10.80 -3.96
C CYS A 259 -31.08 -11.88 -4.16
N ALA A 260 -31.88 -11.79 -5.22
CA ALA A 260 -32.91 -12.79 -5.50
C ALA A 260 -32.29 -14.16 -5.80
N THR A 261 -31.21 -14.19 -6.59
CA THR A 261 -30.52 -15.44 -6.93
C THR A 261 -29.96 -16.12 -5.69
N ILE A 262 -29.24 -15.39 -4.83
CA ILE A 262 -28.64 -15.91 -3.59
C ILE A 262 -29.74 -16.45 -2.65
N SER A 263 -30.88 -15.75 -2.53
CA SER A 263 -31.99 -16.20 -1.69
C SER A 263 -32.58 -17.56 -2.10
N THR A 264 -32.41 -17.94 -3.36
CA THR A 264 -32.91 -19.21 -3.92
C THR A 264 -31.82 -20.26 -4.13
N LEU A 265 -30.56 -19.96 -3.79
CA LEU A 265 -29.40 -20.76 -4.15
C LEU A 265 -29.36 -22.10 -3.40
N GLN A 266 -29.71 -23.18 -4.10
CA GLN A 266 -29.69 -24.55 -3.58
C GLN A 266 -28.42 -25.31 -3.98
N PRO A 267 -28.05 -26.42 -3.30
CA PRO A 267 -26.84 -27.21 -3.62
C PRO A 267 -26.66 -27.58 -5.10
N PRO A 268 -27.70 -28.01 -5.86
CA PRO A 268 -27.54 -28.33 -7.29
C PRO A 268 -27.18 -27.10 -8.15
N GLN A 269 -27.59 -25.90 -7.72
CA GLN A 269 -27.33 -24.65 -8.44
C GLN A 269 -25.95 -24.07 -8.12
N ARG A 270 -25.29 -24.52 -7.04
CA ARG A 270 -23.92 -24.10 -6.68
C ARG A 270 -22.86 -24.68 -7.61
N GLU A 271 -23.20 -25.70 -8.40
CA GLU A 271 -22.34 -26.25 -9.46
C GLU A 271 -22.47 -25.48 -10.78
N ILE A 272 -23.44 -24.57 -10.88
CA ILE A 272 -23.73 -23.77 -12.08
C ILE A 272 -22.94 -22.46 -12.02
N CYS A 273 -22.38 -22.07 -13.15
CA CYS A 273 -21.73 -20.77 -13.31
C CYS A 273 -22.80 -19.70 -13.55
N LEU A 274 -22.88 -18.70 -12.68
CA LEU A 274 -23.84 -17.59 -12.83
C LEU A 274 -23.18 -16.48 -13.65
N SER A 275 -23.81 -16.06 -14.75
CA SER A 275 -23.28 -14.97 -15.57
C SER A 275 -24.07 -13.70 -15.33
N LEU A 276 -23.41 -12.64 -14.91
CA LEU A 276 -23.99 -11.30 -14.81
C LEU A 276 -23.40 -10.43 -15.93
N LEU A 277 -24.28 -9.95 -16.80
CA LEU A 277 -23.92 -9.05 -17.90
C LEU A 277 -23.92 -7.61 -17.38
N VAL A 278 -22.81 -6.92 -17.59
CA VAL A 278 -22.66 -5.52 -17.21
C VAL A 278 -22.98 -4.63 -18.40
N ASN A 279 -23.60 -3.48 -18.14
CA ASN A 279 -23.64 -2.39 -19.11
C ASN A 279 -22.21 -1.90 -19.43
N GLU A 280 -22.04 -1.21 -20.56
CA GLU A 280 -20.72 -0.77 -21.06
C GLU A 280 -19.92 0.00 -20.00
N TYR A 281 -18.72 -0.48 -19.68
CA TYR A 281 -17.72 0.25 -18.90
C TYR A 281 -16.48 0.48 -19.79
N ALA A 282 -16.00 1.72 -19.84
CA ALA A 282 -14.87 2.12 -20.69
C ALA A 282 -14.99 1.68 -22.17
N LYS A 283 -16.21 1.66 -22.73
CA LYS A 283 -16.54 1.18 -24.08
C LYS A 283 -16.28 -0.32 -24.33
N LYS A 284 -16.13 -1.12 -23.26
CA LYS A 284 -16.03 -2.58 -23.33
C LYS A 284 -17.21 -3.22 -22.61
N LYS A 285 -17.73 -4.32 -23.17
CA LYS A 285 -18.76 -5.13 -22.52
C LYS A 285 -18.08 -6.08 -21.55
N HIS A 286 -18.17 -5.74 -20.27
CA HIS A 286 -17.70 -6.61 -19.20
C HIS A 286 -18.82 -7.61 -18.87
N SER A 287 -18.47 -8.88 -18.73
CA SER A 287 -19.34 -9.89 -18.13
C SER A 287 -18.59 -10.55 -16.99
N ILE A 288 -19.25 -10.78 -15.87
CA ILE A 288 -18.66 -11.55 -14.77
C ILE A 288 -19.28 -12.93 -14.70
N LEU A 289 -18.42 -13.90 -14.41
CA LEU A 289 -18.77 -15.27 -14.09
C LEU A 289 -18.62 -15.43 -12.59
N ILE A 290 -19.71 -15.75 -11.91
CA ILE A 290 -19.77 -15.95 -10.47
C ILE A 290 -19.89 -17.44 -10.21
N TYR A 291 -18.98 -17.95 -9.38
CA TYR A 291 -18.91 -19.34 -8.96
C TYR A 291 -19.20 -19.40 -7.46
N PRO A 292 -20.42 -19.79 -7.05
CA PRO A 292 -20.71 -19.95 -5.64
C PRO A 292 -19.86 -21.04 -5.00
N SER A 293 -19.56 -20.90 -3.72
CA SER A 293 -18.89 -21.96 -2.98
C SER A 293 -19.69 -23.26 -3.05
N LYS A 294 -19.00 -24.38 -3.35
CA LYS A 294 -19.61 -25.71 -3.53
C LYS A 294 -20.45 -26.13 -2.33
N SER A 295 -19.99 -25.78 -1.13
CA SER A 295 -20.72 -26.01 0.12
C SER A 295 -21.25 -24.68 0.66
N PRO A 296 -22.53 -24.60 1.07
CA PRO A 296 -23.04 -23.40 1.72
C PRO A 296 -22.24 -23.08 2.99
N PRO A 297 -22.00 -21.79 3.29
CA PRO A 297 -21.45 -21.37 4.57
C PRO A 297 -22.27 -21.95 5.73
N ARG A 298 -21.59 -22.54 6.71
CA ARG A 298 -22.22 -23.13 7.89
C ARG A 298 -22.19 -22.13 9.04
N ASP A 299 -23.23 -22.17 9.87
CA ASP A 299 -23.31 -21.39 11.11
C ASP A 299 -23.08 -19.88 10.87
N THR A 300 -23.65 -19.36 9.79
CA THR A 300 -23.49 -17.95 9.38
C THR A 300 -24.02 -16.94 10.40
N GLU A 301 -24.82 -17.39 11.36
CA GLU A 301 -25.33 -16.55 12.45
C GLU A 301 -24.24 -16.21 13.48
N SER A 302 -23.21 -17.05 13.62
CA SER A 302 -22.08 -16.80 14.52
C SER A 302 -20.96 -15.97 13.89
N TRP A 303 -21.11 -15.59 12.61
CA TRP A 303 -20.09 -14.86 11.88
C TRP A 303 -20.09 -13.37 12.28
N SER A 304 -18.90 -12.81 12.48
CA SER A 304 -18.72 -11.40 12.81
C SER A 304 -17.60 -10.79 11.97
N ILE A 305 -17.54 -9.45 11.95
CA ILE A 305 -16.48 -8.69 11.29
C ILE A 305 -15.61 -8.05 12.37
N ARG A 306 -14.29 -8.17 12.22
CA ARG A 306 -13.31 -7.42 13.00
C ARG A 306 -12.46 -6.56 12.08
N ASP A 307 -12.13 -5.35 12.52
CA ASP A 307 -11.18 -4.49 11.82
C ASP A 307 -9.73 -4.77 12.24
N LEU A 308 -8.76 -4.24 11.49
CA LEU A 308 -7.35 -4.43 11.78
C LEU A 308 -6.95 -3.91 13.18
N PRO A 309 -7.35 -2.70 13.64
CA PRO A 309 -7.05 -2.26 15.00
C PRO A 309 -7.49 -3.26 16.08
N SER A 310 -8.70 -3.82 15.96
CA SER A 310 -9.19 -4.83 16.90
C SER A 310 -8.39 -6.12 16.83
N VAL A 311 -7.97 -6.54 15.63
CA VAL A 311 -7.19 -7.76 15.43
C VAL A 311 -5.73 -7.63 15.88
N LEU A 312 -5.14 -6.42 15.80
CA LEU A 312 -3.79 -6.16 16.30
C LEU A 312 -3.65 -6.46 17.81
N THR A 313 -4.71 -6.26 18.59
CA THR A 313 -4.73 -6.56 20.02
C THR A 313 -5.01 -8.03 20.34
N ASP A 314 -5.34 -8.86 19.34
CA ASP A 314 -5.58 -10.29 19.54
C ASP A 314 -4.24 -11.05 19.70
N PRO A 315 -4.02 -11.75 20.81
CA PRO A 315 -2.78 -12.50 21.04
C PRO A 315 -2.55 -13.64 20.02
N ARG A 316 -3.61 -14.14 19.36
CA ARG A 316 -3.53 -15.17 18.33
C ARG A 316 -3.01 -14.61 16.99
N PHE A 317 -3.04 -13.29 16.80
CA PHE A 317 -2.52 -12.63 15.62
C PHE A 317 -0.99 -12.51 15.67
N SER A 318 -0.35 -13.66 15.50
CA SER A 318 1.10 -13.81 15.60
C SER A 318 1.86 -12.90 14.62
N ARG A 319 3.13 -12.62 14.94
CA ARG A 319 4.03 -11.85 14.06
C ARG A 319 4.08 -12.43 12.64
N ARG A 320 4.01 -13.76 12.48
CA ARG A 320 3.98 -14.40 11.15
C ARG A 320 2.75 -13.99 10.35
N TYR A 321 1.56 -13.96 10.96
CA TYR A 321 0.35 -13.49 10.28
C TYR A 321 0.45 -12.00 9.96
N ARG A 322 0.96 -11.17 10.88
CA ARG A 322 1.14 -9.73 10.67
C ARG A 322 2.06 -9.39 9.50
N ILE A 323 3.24 -10.01 9.42
CA ILE A 323 4.18 -9.74 8.32
C ILE A 323 3.69 -10.35 7.00
N ARG A 324 2.97 -11.49 7.03
CA ARG A 324 2.29 -12.00 5.83
C ARG A 324 1.25 -11.00 5.33
N LEU A 325 0.45 -10.42 6.23
CA LEU A 325 -0.52 -9.39 5.88
C LEU A 325 0.16 -8.14 5.33
N ALA A 326 1.32 -7.74 5.85
CA ALA A 326 2.09 -6.61 5.32
C ALA A 326 2.43 -6.81 3.83
N VAL A 327 2.83 -8.01 3.42
CA VAL A 327 3.07 -8.36 2.01
C VAL A 327 1.77 -8.26 1.20
N THR A 328 0.68 -8.85 1.71
CA THR A 328 -0.63 -8.82 1.05
C THR A 328 -1.12 -7.39 0.82
N LEU A 329 -1.06 -6.52 1.84
CA LEU A 329 -1.50 -5.13 1.75
C LEU A 329 -0.60 -4.30 0.83
N ALA A 330 0.73 -4.45 0.94
CA ALA A 330 1.65 -3.74 0.07
C ALA A 330 1.40 -4.03 -1.41
N SER A 331 1.10 -5.28 -1.77
CA SER A 331 0.71 -5.61 -3.14
C SER A 331 -0.71 -5.15 -3.50
N SER A 332 -1.67 -5.31 -2.57
CA SER A 332 -3.08 -4.97 -2.82
C SER A 332 -3.29 -3.47 -3.07
N VAL A 333 -2.53 -2.61 -2.39
CA VAL A 333 -2.54 -1.15 -2.66
C VAL A 333 -2.16 -0.86 -4.11
N LEU A 334 -1.16 -1.56 -4.67
CA LEU A 334 -0.73 -1.38 -6.05
C LEU A 334 -1.78 -1.92 -7.03
N GLN A 335 -2.44 -3.03 -6.69
CA GLN A 335 -3.50 -3.66 -7.49
C GLN A 335 -4.79 -2.85 -7.53
N LEU A 336 -5.17 -2.19 -6.43
CA LEU A 336 -6.50 -1.62 -6.23
C LEU A 336 -6.52 -0.09 -6.12
N HIS A 337 -5.38 0.60 -6.28
CA HIS A 337 -5.35 2.06 -6.26
C HIS A 337 -6.33 2.66 -7.28
N GLN A 338 -7.03 3.73 -6.89
CA GLN A 338 -8.07 4.39 -7.69
C GLN A 338 -9.16 3.45 -8.24
N THR A 339 -9.38 2.32 -7.59
CA THR A 339 -10.59 1.53 -7.80
C THR A 339 -11.59 1.87 -6.71
N PRO A 340 -12.90 1.67 -6.93
CA PRO A 340 -13.88 1.86 -5.87
C PRO A 340 -13.59 1.02 -4.62
N TRP A 341 -12.90 -0.12 -4.75
CA TRP A 341 -12.54 -1.01 -3.64
C TRP A 341 -11.60 -0.41 -2.60
N LEU A 342 -10.71 0.49 -3.00
CA LEU A 342 -9.70 1.06 -2.12
C LEU A 342 -9.53 2.55 -2.40
N ALA A 343 -10.04 3.37 -1.48
CA ALA A 343 -9.91 4.82 -1.55
C ALA A 343 -8.44 5.26 -1.32
N ASP A 344 -8.06 6.41 -1.89
CA ASP A 344 -6.71 6.95 -1.70
C ASP A 344 -6.38 7.27 -0.23
N ASN A 345 -7.41 7.57 0.58
CA ASN A 345 -7.31 7.91 2.00
C ASN A 345 -7.71 6.75 2.92
N TRP A 346 -7.61 5.50 2.45
CA TRP A 346 -7.92 4.31 3.23
C TRP A 346 -7.15 4.26 4.56
N ARG A 347 -7.74 3.59 5.55
CA ARG A 347 -7.21 3.46 6.91
C ARG A 347 -7.08 1.99 7.31
N ASN A 348 -6.38 1.73 8.41
CA ASN A 348 -6.34 0.40 9.03
C ASN A 348 -7.74 -0.15 9.33
N SER A 349 -8.70 0.69 9.71
CA SER A 349 -10.10 0.31 9.96
C SER A 349 -10.85 -0.20 8.74
N ASP A 350 -10.37 0.11 7.52
CA ASP A 350 -10.99 -0.37 6.28
C ASP A 350 -10.55 -1.80 5.92
N ILE A 351 -9.56 -2.34 6.65
CA ILE A 351 -9.07 -3.71 6.50
C ILE A 351 -9.80 -4.60 7.51
N LEU A 352 -10.59 -5.53 6.98
CA LEU A 352 -11.55 -6.32 7.73
C LEU A 352 -11.19 -7.81 7.72
N PHE A 353 -11.61 -8.52 8.75
CA PHE A 353 -11.45 -9.95 8.90
C PHE A 353 -12.78 -10.57 9.29
N ILE A 354 -13.09 -11.72 8.71
CA ILE A 354 -14.28 -12.50 9.08
C ILE A 354 -13.89 -13.45 10.20
N GLU A 355 -14.64 -13.38 11.31
CA GLU A 355 -14.55 -14.34 12.40
C GLU A 355 -15.69 -15.35 12.29
N ARG A 356 -15.33 -16.64 12.29
CA ARG A 356 -16.27 -17.76 12.13
C ARG A 356 -16.23 -18.61 13.40
N SER A 357 -17.33 -18.61 14.16
CA SER A 357 -17.46 -19.37 15.41
C SER A 357 -16.29 -19.13 16.39
N GLY A 358 -15.86 -17.87 16.54
CA GLY A 358 -14.75 -17.45 17.42
C GLY A 358 -13.33 -17.62 16.86
N ASN A 359 -13.20 -18.08 15.60
CA ASN A 359 -11.92 -18.18 14.89
C ASN A 359 -11.82 -17.10 13.81
N THR A 360 -10.93 -16.14 14.01
CA THR A 360 -10.67 -15.08 13.02
C THR A 360 -9.75 -15.60 11.90
N ALA A 361 -10.16 -15.43 10.64
CA ALA A 361 -9.37 -15.81 9.47
C ALA A 361 -8.29 -14.76 9.14
N TYR A 362 -7.19 -14.75 9.90
CA TYR A 362 -6.11 -13.73 9.76
C TYR A 362 -5.42 -13.70 8.39
N THR A 363 -5.55 -14.77 7.61
CA THR A 363 -4.94 -14.90 6.28
C THR A 363 -5.77 -14.30 5.16
N ASP A 364 -7.03 -13.99 5.45
CA ASP A 364 -8.04 -13.57 4.47
C ASP A 364 -8.55 -12.18 4.87
N PRO A 365 -7.74 -11.13 4.67
CA PRO A 365 -8.19 -9.74 4.84
C PRO A 365 -9.16 -9.33 3.72
N PHE A 366 -10.11 -8.46 4.04
CA PHE A 366 -11.14 -7.96 3.13
C PHE A 366 -11.23 -6.44 3.16
N VAL A 367 -11.67 -5.84 2.06
CA VAL A 367 -12.20 -4.47 2.01
C VAL A 367 -13.70 -4.51 1.72
N LEU A 368 -14.46 -3.58 2.30
CA LEU A 368 -15.90 -3.52 2.15
C LEU A 368 -16.31 -2.43 1.15
N GLN A 369 -17.26 -2.76 0.29
CA GLN A 369 -18.08 -1.82 -0.47
C GLN A 369 -19.55 -2.04 -0.13
N ASN A 370 -20.26 -0.97 0.21
CA ASN A 370 -21.71 -1.03 0.34
C ASN A 370 -22.31 -0.84 -1.06
N ALA A 371 -23.22 -1.73 -1.46
CA ALA A 371 -23.78 -1.74 -2.81
C ALA A 371 -24.63 -0.51 -3.17
N VAL A 372 -25.01 0.32 -2.17
CA VAL A 372 -25.84 1.51 -2.37
C VAL A 372 -25.18 2.75 -1.77
N GLY A 373 -24.65 3.62 -2.63
CA GLY A 373 -24.70 5.09 -2.47
C GLY A 373 -23.88 5.80 -1.38
N GLU A 374 -23.20 5.14 -0.45
CA GLU A 374 -22.57 5.86 0.68
C GLU A 374 -21.12 6.32 0.46
N ASN A 375 -20.45 5.88 -0.61
CA ASN A 375 -19.02 6.12 -0.78
C ASN A 375 -18.61 7.54 -1.21
N GLN A 376 -19.56 8.46 -1.41
CA GLN A 376 -19.23 9.87 -1.67
C GLN A 376 -19.00 10.69 -0.38
N ALA A 377 -19.31 10.17 0.82
CA ALA A 377 -19.31 10.97 2.04
C ALA A 377 -17.99 10.98 2.86
N ARG A 378 -16.96 10.20 2.50
CA ARG A 378 -15.73 10.06 3.34
C ARG A 378 -14.46 10.73 2.81
N ALA A 379 -14.51 11.43 1.68
CA ALA A 379 -13.34 12.13 1.16
C ALA A 379 -13.12 13.48 1.90
N ALA A 380 -12.76 13.43 3.18
CA ALA A 380 -12.14 14.58 3.83
C ALA A 380 -10.81 14.85 3.11
N SER A 381 -10.79 15.84 2.23
CA SER A 381 -9.59 16.18 1.49
C SER A 381 -8.50 16.66 2.46
N LEU A 382 -7.28 16.17 2.32
CA LEU A 382 -6.16 16.64 3.13
C LEU A 382 -6.04 18.17 3.09
N PRO A 383 -5.72 18.82 4.22
CA PRO A 383 -5.39 20.24 4.25
C PRO A 383 -4.26 20.57 3.23
N PRO A 384 -4.26 21.76 2.61
CA PRO A 384 -3.28 22.11 1.57
C PRO A 384 -1.82 21.92 1.97
N LEU A 385 -1.45 22.30 3.20
CA LEU A 385 -0.09 22.12 3.72
C LEU A 385 0.29 20.63 3.81
N MET A 386 -0.67 19.78 4.21
CA MET A 386 -0.44 18.35 4.33
C MET A 386 -0.27 17.66 2.98
N LYS A 387 -0.85 18.19 1.90
CA LYS A 387 -0.59 17.69 0.53
C LYS A 387 0.86 17.87 0.07
N LEU A 388 1.58 18.85 0.62
CA LEU A 388 3.01 19.06 0.32
C LEU A 388 3.90 18.03 1.03
N ILE A 389 3.46 17.56 2.19
CA ILE A 389 4.16 16.59 3.04
C ILE A 389 3.80 15.16 2.58
N ILE A 390 2.50 14.87 2.54
CA ILE A 390 1.92 13.59 2.12
C ILE A 390 1.65 13.66 0.62
N ARG A 391 2.66 13.29 -0.18
CA ARG A 391 2.61 13.38 -1.65
C ARG A 391 1.78 12.26 -2.30
N ASN A 392 1.58 11.15 -1.59
CA ASN A 392 0.73 10.04 -2.01
C ASN A 392 0.04 9.45 -0.78
N GLN A 393 -1.28 9.60 -0.68
CA GLN A 393 -2.05 9.23 0.52
C GLN A 393 -2.14 7.71 0.70
N ALA A 394 -2.32 6.96 -0.39
CA ALA A 394 -2.45 5.51 -0.33
C ALA A 394 -1.16 4.86 0.18
N LEU A 395 0.00 5.37 -0.27
CA LEU A 395 1.30 4.91 0.22
C LEU A 395 1.59 5.39 1.65
N TYR A 396 1.14 6.58 2.03
CA TYR A 396 1.27 7.05 3.39
C TYR A 396 0.50 6.14 4.37
N ALA A 397 -0.77 5.84 4.07
CA ALA A 397 -1.58 4.90 4.83
C ALA A 397 -0.92 3.51 4.91
N LEU A 398 -0.36 3.03 3.78
CA LEU A 398 0.42 1.79 3.77
C LEU A 398 1.60 1.86 4.74
N GLY A 399 2.37 2.95 4.73
CA GLY A 399 3.51 3.16 5.64
C GLY A 399 3.11 3.06 7.11
N ILE A 400 2.01 3.69 7.50
CA ILE A 400 1.47 3.61 8.87
C ILE A 400 1.09 2.18 9.22
N VAL A 401 0.31 1.51 8.36
CA VAL A 401 -0.12 0.12 8.60
C VAL A 401 1.07 -0.85 8.68
N LEU A 402 2.12 -0.65 7.89
CA LEU A 402 3.33 -1.47 7.97
C LEU A 402 4.05 -1.33 9.33
N ILE A 403 4.04 -0.14 9.94
CA ILE A 403 4.55 0.08 11.30
C ILE A 403 3.67 -0.67 12.30
N GLU A 404 2.35 -0.48 12.24
CA GLU A 404 1.39 -1.12 13.14
C GLU A 404 1.47 -2.65 13.07
N LEU A 405 1.62 -3.22 11.87
CA LEU A 405 1.80 -4.65 11.66
C LEU A 405 3.13 -5.15 12.22
N TRP A 406 4.21 -4.37 12.15
CA TRP A 406 5.48 -4.78 12.71
C TRP A 406 5.44 -4.82 14.24
N PHE A 407 4.96 -3.76 14.86
CA PHE A 407 4.96 -3.64 16.32
C PHE A 407 3.76 -4.35 16.98
N GLY A 408 2.67 -4.55 16.24
CA GLY A 408 1.50 -5.31 16.68
C GLY A 408 0.51 -4.49 17.51
N LYS A 409 0.53 -3.16 17.38
CA LYS A 409 -0.39 -2.25 18.04
C LYS A 409 -0.68 -1.04 17.15
N PRO A 410 -1.83 -0.36 17.35
CA PRO A 410 -2.11 0.89 16.67
C PRO A 410 -1.03 1.94 16.90
N LEU A 411 -0.77 2.78 15.90
CA LEU A 411 0.27 3.80 15.95
C LEU A 411 0.06 4.80 17.10
N SER A 412 -1.21 5.09 17.40
CA SER A 412 -1.62 5.99 18.48
C SER A 412 -1.11 5.56 19.86
N GLU A 413 -0.90 4.26 20.10
CA GLU A 413 -0.34 3.75 21.37
C GLU A 413 1.16 4.03 21.52
N TYR A 414 1.85 4.36 20.42
CA TYR A 414 3.28 4.67 20.44
C TYR A 414 3.56 6.17 20.52
N HIS A 415 2.53 7.02 20.52
CA HIS A 415 2.69 8.47 20.65
C HIS A 415 3.45 8.81 21.94
N LYS A 416 4.48 9.65 21.80
CA LYS A 416 5.18 10.26 22.94
C LYS A 416 4.88 11.77 22.95
N PRO A 417 4.88 12.43 24.12
CA PRO A 417 4.70 13.89 24.20
C PRO A 417 5.71 14.68 23.37
N GLU A 418 6.88 14.11 23.11
CA GLU A 418 7.94 14.69 22.27
C GLU A 418 7.57 14.72 20.78
N ASP A 419 6.64 13.86 20.34
CA ASP A 419 6.22 13.76 18.94
C ASP A 419 5.23 14.87 18.55
N GLY A 420 4.62 15.54 19.54
CA GLY A 420 3.67 16.65 19.33
C GLY A 420 2.36 16.50 20.11
N LEU A 421 1.42 17.42 19.88
CA LEU A 421 0.08 17.36 20.47
C LEU A 421 -0.80 16.42 19.63
N SER A 422 -1.48 15.49 20.29
CA SER A 422 -2.40 14.53 19.65
C SER A 422 -3.81 14.69 20.21
N GLY A 423 -4.83 14.41 19.40
CA GLY A 423 -6.23 14.50 19.79
C GLY A 423 -6.69 15.95 19.98
N THR A 424 -6.08 16.89 19.25
CA THR A 424 -6.38 18.32 19.36
C THR A 424 -7.71 18.69 18.69
N GLY A 425 -8.20 17.84 17.78
CA GLY A 425 -9.33 18.13 16.92
C GLY A 425 -8.96 18.97 15.69
N ASP A 426 -7.71 19.48 15.62
CA ASP A 426 -7.14 20.07 14.42
C ASP A 426 -6.45 18.99 13.57
N VAL A 427 -7.04 18.70 12.42
CA VAL A 427 -6.57 17.66 11.50
C VAL A 427 -5.11 17.86 11.09
N GLN A 428 -4.67 19.11 10.93
CA GLN A 428 -3.30 19.40 10.52
C GLN A 428 -2.29 19.06 11.62
N THR A 429 -2.54 19.53 12.84
CA THR A 429 -1.67 19.24 14.00
C THR A 429 -1.61 17.75 14.29
N ASP A 430 -2.76 17.08 14.28
CA ASP A 430 -2.84 15.64 14.55
C ASP A 430 -2.06 14.82 13.49
N LEU A 431 -2.15 15.19 12.19
CA LEU A 431 -1.36 14.55 11.12
C LEU A 431 0.15 14.80 11.24
N ILE A 432 0.56 16.00 11.66
CA ILE A 432 1.99 16.31 11.87
C ILE A 432 2.54 15.45 13.01
N THR A 433 1.80 15.34 14.11
CA THR A 433 2.15 14.51 15.27
C THR A 433 2.19 13.02 14.91
N GLU A 434 1.23 12.54 14.11
CA GLU A 434 1.21 11.18 13.58
C GLU A 434 2.47 10.88 12.76
N LEU A 435 2.82 11.78 11.83
CA LEU A 435 4.02 11.65 11.00
C LEU A 435 5.31 11.72 11.83
N ALA A 436 5.38 12.56 12.86
CA ALA A 436 6.51 12.60 13.78
C ALA A 436 6.68 11.27 14.53
N THR A 437 5.57 10.72 15.05
CA THR A 437 5.53 9.40 15.70
C THR A 437 6.01 8.31 14.75
N ALA A 438 5.48 8.28 13.52
CA ALA A 438 5.85 7.30 12.50
C ALA A 438 7.34 7.38 12.13
N ASN A 439 7.88 8.58 11.90
CA ASN A 439 9.29 8.76 11.57
C ASN A 439 10.22 8.30 12.69
N ARG A 440 9.87 8.56 13.96
CA ARG A 440 10.64 8.04 15.10
C ARG A 440 10.63 6.52 15.12
N LEU A 441 9.47 5.91 14.92
CA LEU A 441 9.33 4.45 14.90
C LEU A 441 10.05 3.80 13.72
N VAL A 442 10.25 4.48 12.59
CA VAL A 442 11.04 3.95 11.47
C VAL A 442 12.50 3.72 11.87
N GLU A 443 13.07 4.57 12.74
CA GLU A 443 14.44 4.37 13.23
C GLU A 443 14.50 3.15 14.17
N GLU A 444 13.53 3.01 15.09
CA GLU A 444 13.42 1.83 15.96
C GLU A 444 13.19 0.54 15.13
N LEU A 445 12.37 0.63 14.08
CA LEU A 445 12.09 -0.44 13.14
C LEU A 445 13.32 -0.87 12.35
N ARG A 446 14.24 0.03 12.03
CA ARG A 446 15.49 -0.29 11.32
C ARG A 446 16.37 -1.22 12.14
N ASP A 447 16.46 -0.98 13.45
CA ASP A 447 17.24 -1.80 14.37
C ASP A 447 16.61 -3.19 14.55
N ASP A 448 15.27 -3.27 14.60
CA ASP A 448 14.54 -4.52 14.82
C ASP A 448 14.29 -5.37 13.56
N ALA A 449 13.93 -4.72 12.44
CA ALA A 449 13.50 -5.36 11.19
C ALA A 449 14.60 -5.47 10.14
N GLY A 450 15.67 -4.71 10.32
CA GLY A 450 16.69 -4.49 9.30
C GLY A 450 16.27 -3.45 8.26
N GLY A 451 17.23 -3.16 7.38
CA GLY A 451 17.12 -2.07 6.39
C GLY A 451 15.96 -2.23 5.41
N ASN A 452 15.68 -3.44 4.91
CA ASN A 452 14.70 -3.64 3.84
C ASN A 452 13.28 -3.20 4.24
N TYR A 453 12.78 -3.68 5.39
CA TYR A 453 11.45 -3.33 5.86
C TYR A 453 11.37 -1.86 6.29
N ALA A 454 12.37 -1.37 7.02
CA ALA A 454 12.40 0.03 7.47
C ALA A 454 12.50 1.02 6.29
N ASP A 455 13.29 0.71 5.27
CA ASP A 455 13.38 1.52 4.05
C ASP A 455 12.07 1.50 3.25
N ALA A 456 11.39 0.35 3.18
CA ALA A 456 10.07 0.25 2.54
C ALA A 456 9.06 1.20 3.23
N VAL A 457 8.99 1.17 4.56
CA VAL A 457 8.14 2.09 5.34
C VAL A 457 8.54 3.55 5.13
N ARG A 458 9.83 3.87 5.21
CA ARG A 458 10.34 5.23 5.00
C ARG A 458 9.93 5.77 3.62
N ARG A 459 10.07 4.95 2.56
CA ARG A 459 9.69 5.33 1.19
C ARG A 459 8.20 5.56 1.04
N CYS A 460 7.37 4.76 1.71
CA CYS A 460 5.92 4.95 1.80
C CYS A 460 5.55 6.30 2.43
N LEU A 461 6.10 6.60 3.62
CA LEU A 461 5.78 7.84 4.36
C LEU A 461 6.26 9.12 3.62
N SER A 462 7.44 9.06 3.00
CA SER A 462 8.06 10.22 2.32
C SER A 462 7.78 10.31 0.82
N CYS A 463 7.16 9.28 0.23
CA CYS A 463 6.90 9.14 -1.20
C CYS A 463 8.15 9.35 -2.07
N ASP A 464 9.18 8.59 -1.71
CA ASP A 464 10.56 8.84 -2.10
C ASP A 464 11.12 7.74 -3.03
N PHE A 465 10.80 7.91 -4.31
CA PHE A 465 11.04 6.95 -5.38
C PHE A 465 11.77 7.53 -6.60
N ASP A 466 12.26 8.78 -6.53
CA ASP A 466 12.95 9.47 -7.64
C ASP A 466 12.22 9.55 -8.98
N CYS A 467 10.93 9.24 -9.03
CA CYS A 467 10.13 9.47 -10.22
C CYS A 467 9.59 10.90 -10.27
N ARG A 468 9.47 11.45 -11.48
CA ARG A 468 8.87 12.76 -11.73
C ARG A 468 7.40 12.80 -11.26
N PHE A 469 6.66 11.75 -11.58
CA PHE A 469 5.27 11.59 -11.18
C PHE A 469 5.20 10.74 -9.92
N LYS A 470 4.30 11.12 -9.00
CA LYS A 470 4.09 10.43 -7.71
C LYS A 470 2.73 9.75 -7.63
N THR A 471 2.21 9.35 -8.79
CA THR A 471 0.94 8.63 -8.95
C THR A 471 1.23 7.18 -9.32
N LEU A 472 0.42 6.26 -8.78
CA LEU A 472 0.51 4.83 -9.07
C LEU A 472 0.03 4.47 -10.50
N ASP A 473 -0.56 5.42 -11.24
CA ASP A 473 -0.83 5.26 -12.68
C ASP A 473 0.42 5.36 -13.55
N ASP A 474 1.47 6.02 -13.05
CA ASP A 474 2.73 6.13 -13.78
C ASP A 474 3.49 4.81 -13.66
N VAL A 475 3.74 4.15 -14.80
CA VAL A 475 4.35 2.81 -14.84
C VAL A 475 5.74 2.79 -14.18
N ALA A 476 6.52 3.88 -14.33
CA ALA A 476 7.85 3.96 -13.73
C ALA A 476 7.75 4.10 -12.20
N PHE A 477 6.84 4.94 -11.70
CA PHE A 477 6.56 5.05 -10.27
C PHE A 477 6.00 3.77 -9.68
N LEU A 478 5.03 3.13 -10.33
CA LEU A 478 4.46 1.85 -9.91
C LEU A 478 5.55 0.76 -9.78
N LYS A 479 6.44 0.66 -10.78
CA LYS A 479 7.57 -0.26 -10.75
C LYS A 479 8.55 0.06 -9.63
N ALA A 480 8.85 1.34 -9.40
CA ALA A 480 9.72 1.77 -8.30
C ALA A 480 9.13 1.45 -6.93
N VAL A 481 7.81 1.62 -6.76
CA VAL A 481 7.08 1.25 -5.54
C VAL A 481 7.08 -0.26 -5.34
N PHE A 482 6.79 -1.04 -6.38
CA PHE A 482 6.83 -2.50 -6.31
C PHE A 482 8.20 -3.01 -5.82
N GLN A 483 9.28 -2.52 -6.42
CA GLN A 483 10.63 -2.96 -6.06
C GLN A 483 11.11 -2.40 -4.72
N GLY A 484 10.75 -1.15 -4.42
CA GLY A 484 11.20 -0.44 -3.21
C GLY A 484 10.38 -0.74 -1.97
N VAL A 485 9.18 -1.32 -2.11
CA VAL A 485 8.26 -1.62 -1.01
C VAL A 485 7.86 -3.09 -1.03
N VAL A 486 7.11 -3.54 -2.04
CA VAL A 486 6.52 -4.89 -2.06
C VAL A 486 7.59 -5.98 -2.01
N ALA A 487 8.60 -5.88 -2.88
CA ALA A 487 9.70 -6.83 -2.91
C ALA A 487 10.50 -6.82 -1.60
N GLN A 488 10.77 -5.65 -1.02
CA GLN A 488 11.53 -5.53 0.23
C GLN A 488 10.80 -6.14 1.43
N VAL A 489 9.49 -5.86 1.56
CA VAL A 489 8.64 -6.43 2.62
C VAL A 489 8.52 -7.94 2.45
N LYS A 490 8.40 -8.42 1.21
CA LYS A 490 8.41 -9.86 0.90
C LYS A 490 9.74 -10.52 1.25
N ASP A 491 10.86 -9.92 0.89
CA ASP A 491 12.19 -10.43 1.20
C ASP A 491 12.40 -10.54 2.72
N THR A 492 11.92 -9.57 3.50
CA THR A 492 11.91 -9.65 4.97
C THR A 492 11.05 -10.82 5.46
N PHE A 493 9.84 -11.00 4.93
CA PHE A 493 8.98 -12.15 5.28
C PHE A 493 9.67 -13.48 4.99
N ASP A 494 10.19 -13.64 3.77
CA ASP A 494 10.86 -14.86 3.33
C ASP A 494 12.12 -15.11 4.17
N TYR A 495 12.91 -14.08 4.47
CA TYR A 495 14.08 -14.21 5.34
C TYR A 495 13.71 -14.68 6.75
N MET A 496 12.66 -14.10 7.35
CA MET A 496 12.24 -14.44 8.71
C MET A 496 11.58 -15.81 8.84
N PHE A 497 10.86 -16.27 7.81
CA PHE A 497 9.99 -17.44 7.88
C PHE A 497 10.32 -18.55 6.87
N ARG A 498 11.48 -18.47 6.19
CA ARG A 498 12.02 -19.60 5.42
C ARG A 498 12.09 -20.84 6.29
N THR A 499 11.26 -21.84 5.96
CA THR A 499 11.48 -23.21 6.39
C THR A 499 12.78 -23.68 5.74
N ARG A 500 13.83 -23.93 6.53
CA ARG A 500 14.95 -24.76 6.08
C ARG A 500 14.33 -26.06 5.58
N SER A 501 14.33 -26.22 4.25
CA SER A 501 13.87 -27.43 3.58
C SER A 501 14.87 -28.54 3.82
#